data_AF-A0AAV7VND0-F1
#
_entry.id   AF-A0AAV7VND0-F1
#
_cell.length_a   1.000
_cell.length_b   1.000
_cell.length_c   1.000
_cell.angle_alpha   90.00
_cell.angle_beta   90.00
_cell.angle_gamma   90.00
#
_symmetry.space_group_name_H-M   'P 1'
#
loop_
_entity.id
_entity.type
_entity.pdbx_description
1 polymer ?
#
loop_
_entity_poly.entity_id
_entity_poly.type
_entity_poly.pdbx_seq_one_letter_code
_entity_poly.pdbx_strand_id
1 'polypeptide(L)' 'MPDIRLPKRLFYGELAVGKCTQGGQKKRFKDTLKVSLKTFDTDSDSWEILAQDPPAWRSCINKGAISYEQSRIAEVQK' A
#
# COMPACT_ATOMS: atom_id res chain seq x y z
N MET A 1 -3.10 8.41 14.85
CA MET A 1 -1.84 7.88 15.44
C MET A 1 -0.90 9.03 15.81
N PRO A 2 -0.29 9.05 17.02
CA PRO A 2 0.64 10.11 17.45
C PRO A 2 2.01 10.06 16.75
N ASP A 3 2.61 11.23 16.51
CA ASP A 3 3.78 11.47 15.63
C ASP A 3 5.10 10.87 16.11
N ILE A 4 5.22 10.63 17.41
CA ILE A 4 6.44 10.11 18.04
C ILE A 4 6.66 8.61 17.82
N ARG A 5 5.66 7.87 17.32
CA ARG A 5 5.73 6.42 17.21
C ARG A 5 6.51 5.99 15.97
N LEU A 6 7.39 4.99 16.13
CA LEU A 6 8.20 4.40 15.07
C LEU A 6 7.41 4.04 13.79
N PRO A 7 6.21 3.43 13.87
CA PRO A 7 5.43 3.13 12.68
C PRO A 7 5.08 4.40 11.88
N LYS A 8 4.66 5.48 12.54
CA LYS A 8 4.31 6.72 11.82
C LYS A 8 5.55 7.35 11.17
N ARG A 9 6.70 7.36 11.85
CA ARG A 9 7.95 7.83 11.24
C ARG A 9 8.38 7.00 10.04
N LEU A 10 8.21 5.68 10.08
CA LEU A 10 8.54 4.79 8.97
C LEU A 10 7.58 4.99 7.78
N PHE A 11 6.27 5.00 8.05
CA PHE A 11 5.25 5.12 7.02
C PHE A 11 5.32 6.46 6.26
N TYR A 12 5.58 7.54 6.99
CA TYR A 12 5.64 8.90 6.45
C TYR A 12 7.06 9.38 6.16
N GLY A 13 8.06 8.53 6.41
CA GLY A 13 9.45 8.77 6.06
C GLY A 13 9.69 8.70 4.55
N GLU A 14 10.62 9.50 4.08
CA GLU A 14 11.08 9.48 2.70
C GLU A 14 11.92 8.23 2.42
N LEU A 15 11.67 7.58 1.29
CA LEU A 15 12.48 6.47 0.81
C LEU A 15 13.82 6.99 0.30
N ALA A 16 14.88 6.21 0.49
CA ALA A 16 16.21 6.56 -0.01
C ALA A 16 16.22 6.73 -1.54
N VAL A 17 15.43 5.89 -2.23
CA VAL A 17 15.29 5.79 -3.69
C VAL A 17 13.81 5.86 -4.05
N GLY A 18 13.49 6.49 -5.18
CA GLY A 18 12.14 6.66 -5.68
C GLY A 18 11.71 8.13 -5.67
N LYS A 19 11.42 8.66 -6.87
CA LYS A 19 10.98 10.04 -7.08
C LYS A 19 9.50 10.03 -7.42
N CYS A 20 8.76 11.03 -6.96
CA CYS A 20 7.39 11.26 -7.45
C CYS A 20 7.41 11.65 -8.93
N THR A 21 6.32 11.35 -9.64
CA THR A 21 6.16 11.58 -11.09
C THR A 21 6.23 13.06 -11.48
N GLN A 22 5.97 13.98 -10.56
CA GLN A 22 6.12 15.43 -10.75
C GLN A 22 6.98 15.99 -9.60
N GLY A 23 7.89 16.92 -9.92
CA GLY A 23 8.96 17.39 -9.02
C GLY A 23 8.52 17.66 -7.56
N GLY A 24 9.28 17.12 -6.60
CA GLY A 24 9.00 17.22 -5.16
C GLY A 24 9.91 16.32 -4.30
N GLN A 25 9.57 16.20 -2.99
CA GLN A 25 10.18 15.28 -2.01
C GLN A 25 10.24 13.84 -2.53
N LYS A 26 11.16 13.03 -1.97
CA LYS A 26 11.24 11.61 -2.31
C LYS A 26 9.94 10.89 -1.92
N LYS A 27 9.65 9.79 -2.63
CA LYS A 27 8.46 8.96 -2.38
C LYS A 27 8.48 8.47 -0.92
N ARG A 28 7.34 8.47 -0.23
CA ARG A 28 7.23 7.91 1.13
C ARG A 28 6.86 6.43 1.08
N PHE A 29 7.10 5.71 2.17
CA PHE A 29 6.69 4.29 2.26
C PHE A 29 5.18 4.10 2.05
N LYS A 30 4.37 4.99 2.64
CA LYS A 30 2.90 5.04 2.45
C LYS A 30 2.49 5.09 0.97
N ASP A 31 3.22 5.84 0.15
CA ASP A 31 2.85 6.02 -1.27
C ASP A 31 3.05 4.73 -2.07
N THR A 32 4.02 3.90 -1.69
CA THR A 32 4.19 2.57 -2.28
C THR A 32 3.03 1.66 -1.92
N LEU A 33 2.59 1.68 -0.66
CA LEU A 33 1.43 0.90 -0.23
C LEU A 33 0.15 1.32 -0.97
N LYS A 34 -0.08 2.62 -1.18
CA LYS A 34 -1.24 3.09 -1.97
C LYS A 34 -1.24 2.54 -3.40
N VAL A 35 -0.07 2.40 -4.03
CA VAL A 35 0.03 1.78 -5.36
C VAL A 35 -0.36 0.30 -5.30
N SER A 36 0.15 -0.44 -4.32
CA SER A 36 -0.21 -1.86 -4.12
C SER A 36 -1.69 -2.04 -3.79
N LEU A 37 -2.30 -1.15 -3.02
CA LEU A 37 -3.72 -1.21 -2.70
C LEU A 37 -4.59 -1.01 -3.95
N LYS A 38 -4.20 -0.09 -4.84
CA LYS A 38 -4.88 0.09 -6.13
C LYS A 38 -4.81 -1.16 -7.01
N THR A 39 -3.68 -1.87 -7.00
CA THR A 39 -3.56 -3.14 -7.74
C THR A 39 -4.39 -4.27 -7.12
N PHE A 40 -4.75 -4.16 -5.84
CA PHE A 40 -5.58 -5.13 -5.12
C PHE A 40 -7.07 -4.79 -5.16
N ASP A 41 -7.47 -3.83 -6.00
CA ASP A 41 -8.86 -3.34 -6.11
C ASP A 41 -9.44 -2.88 -4.75
N THR A 42 -8.57 -2.38 -3.87
CA THR A 42 -8.94 -1.85 -2.56
C THR A 42 -8.96 -0.33 -2.63
N ASP A 43 -10.01 0.30 -2.07
CA ASP A 43 -10.13 1.75 -2.08
C ASP A 43 -8.96 2.42 -1.33
N SER A 44 -8.18 3.20 -2.08
CA SER A 44 -6.95 3.82 -1.60
C SER A 44 -7.18 5.03 -0.67
N ASP A 45 -8.43 5.48 -0.55
CA ASP A 45 -8.81 6.63 0.27
C ASP A 45 -9.45 6.19 1.61
N SER A 46 -10.23 5.10 1.64
CA SER A 46 -10.82 4.56 2.87
C SER A 46 -9.99 3.49 3.60
N TRP A 47 -8.81 3.12 3.09
CA TRP A 47 -7.97 2.07 3.70
C TRP A 47 -7.59 2.32 5.18
N GLU A 48 -7.46 3.58 5.61
CA GLU A 48 -7.18 3.93 7.02
C GLU A 48 -8.37 3.62 7.93
N ILE A 49 -9.59 3.70 7.39
CA ILE A 49 -10.83 3.33 8.09
C ILE A 49 -10.90 1.80 8.19
N LEU A 50 -10.64 1.10 7.09
CA LEU A 50 -10.57 -0.36 7.07
C LEU A 50 -9.51 -0.90 8.06
N ALA A 51 -8.38 -0.20 8.19
CA ALA A 51 -7.30 -0.57 9.12
C ALA A 51 -7.69 -0.43 10.60
N GLN A 52 -8.79 0.24 10.94
CA GLN A 52 -9.32 0.27 12.31
C GLN A 52 -9.92 -1.07 12.74
N ASP A 53 -10.30 -1.92 11.78
CA ASP A 53 -10.74 -3.30 12.00
C ASP A 53 -9.68 -4.30 11.48
N PRO A 54 -8.73 -4.74 12.34
CA PRO A 54 -7.59 -5.54 11.90
C PRO A 54 -7.94 -6.89 11.25
N PRO A 55 -8.97 -7.64 11.70
CA PRO A 55 -9.47 -8.81 10.99
C PRO A 55 -9.94 -8.52 9.55
N ALA A 56 -10.82 -7.53 9.36
CA ALA A 56 -11.33 -7.16 8.04
C ALA A 56 -10.22 -6.66 7.13
N TRP A 57 -9.30 -5.84 7.67
CA TRP A 57 -8.10 -5.39 6.98
C TRP A 57 -7.28 -6.56 6.42
N ARG A 58 -6.91 -7.53 7.28
CA ARG A 58 -6.10 -8.68 6.85
C ARG A 58 -6.80 -9.53 5.79
N SER A 59 -8.10 -9.75 5.95
CA SER A 59 -8.89 -10.54 5.01
C SER A 59 -8.94 -9.88 3.62
N CYS A 60 -9.25 -8.58 3.57
CA CYS A 60 -9.32 -7.80 2.33
C CYS A 60 -7.98 -7.79 1.59
N ILE A 61 -6.88 -7.50 2.30
CA ILE A 61 -5.55 -7.45 1.71
C ILE A 61 -5.11 -8.82 1.19
N ASN A 62 -5.35 -9.90 1.96
CA ASN A 62 -4.96 -11.24 1.54
C ASN A 62 -5.73 -11.66 0.28
N LYS A 63 -7.04 -11.40 0.23
CA LYS A 63 -7.86 -11.66 -0.95
C LYS A 63 -7.35 -10.92 -2.19
N GLY A 64 -7.08 -9.61 -2.06
CA GLY A 64 -6.58 -8.80 -3.17
C GLY A 64 -5.17 -9.19 -3.63
N ALA A 65 -4.29 -9.59 -2.70
CA ALA A 65 -2.96 -10.08 -3.02
C ALA A 65 -3.02 -11.41 -3.79
N ILE A 66 -3.87 -12.35 -3.37
CA ILE A 66 -4.07 -13.63 -4.04
C ILE A 66 -4.59 -13.41 -5.47
N SER A 67 -5.59 -12.55 -5.66
CA SER A 67 -6.13 -12.28 -7.00
C SER A 67 -5.09 -11.63 -7.92
N TYR A 68 -4.33 -10.66 -7.40
CA TYR A 68 -3.25 -10.02 -8.16
C TYR A 68 -2.17 -11.03 -8.57
N GLU A 69 -1.76 -11.90 -7.65
CA GLU A 69 -0.76 -12.93 -7.92
C GLU A 69 -1.23 -13.92 -8.99
N GLN A 70 -2.50 -14.35 -8.92
CA GLN A 70 -3.10 -15.22 -9.93
C GLN A 70 -3.10 -14.57 -11.31
N SER A 71 -3.49 -13.29 -11.42
CA SER A 71 -3.43 -12.54 -12.67
C SER A 71 -2.01 -12.41 -13.20
N ARG A 72 -1.04 -12.11 -12.33
CA ARG A 72 0.37 -11.99 -12.71
C ARG A 72 0.94 -13.31 -13.24
N ILE A 73 0.63 -14.43 -12.60
CA ILE A 73 1.08 -15.76 -13.04
C ILE A 73 0.46 -16.11 -14.40
N ALA A 74 -0.84 -15.84 -14.58
CA ALA A 74 -1.54 -16.10 -15.83
C ALA A 74 -0.99 -15.27 -17.01
N GLU A 75 -0.55 -14.04 -16.77
CA GLU A 75 0.10 -13.20 -17.79
C GLU A 75 1.48 -13.73 -18.21
N VAL A 76 2.24 -14.30 -17.26
CA VAL A 76 3.58 -14.85 -17.54
C VAL A 76 3.53 -16.20 -18.24
N GLN A 77 2.45 -16.97 -18.04
CA GLN A 77 2.24 -18.28 -18.68
C GLN A 77 1.62 -18.20 -20.08
N LYS A 78 1.32 -16.99 -20.56
CA LYS A 78 0.70 -16.71 -21.86
C LYS A 78 1.75 -16.54 -22.97
#